data_AF-A0A5Q4H8J6-F1
#
_entry.id   AF-A0A5Q4H8J6-F1
#
_cell.length_a   1.000
_cell.length_b   1.000
_cell.length_c   1.000
_cell.angle_alpha   90.00
_cell.angle_beta   90.00
_cell.angle_gamma   90.00
#
_symmetry.space_group_name_H-M   'P 1'
#
loop_
_entity.id
_entity.type
_entity.pdbx_description
1 polymer ?
#
loop_
_entity_poly.entity_id
_entity_poly.type
_entity_poly.pdbx_seq_one_letter_code
_entity_poly.pdbx_strand_id
1 'polypeptide(L)'
;MMNTLELFGPDHRLKVFRKVTRFWNAGGCTYDEYAFNVITLLVGADLSEVTACLGDLPSEQRNRLVMFAEAYFRDNDFTPYPGLFMVDTNNPEEVVRKGQEMRPKFRQLMEYLKMADERSQMA
;
A
#
# COMPACT_ATOMS: atom_id res chain seq x y z
N MET A 1 21.77 -8.01 1.40
CA MET A 1 20.77 -8.10 0.31
C MET A 1 19.96 -6.82 0.34
N MET A 2 20.05 -6.00 -0.71
CA MET A 2 19.21 -4.81 -0.87
C MET A 2 17.77 -5.26 -1.15
N ASN A 3 16.81 -4.68 -0.44
CA ASN A 3 15.41 -5.00 -0.60
C ASN A 3 14.92 -4.35 -1.90
N THR A 4 14.20 -5.05 -2.77
CA THR A 4 13.75 -4.52 -4.07
C THR A 4 12.85 -3.29 -3.95
N LEU A 5 12.32 -3.04 -2.74
CA LEU A 5 11.56 -1.83 -2.39
C LEU A 5 12.43 -0.57 -2.20
N GLU A 6 13.74 -0.71 -2.02
CA GLU A 6 14.71 0.40 -1.88
C GLU A 6 15.31 0.86 -3.23
N LEU A 7 15.02 0.13 -4.32
CA LEU A 7 15.58 0.38 -5.66
C LEU A 7 14.80 1.44 -6.47
N PHE A 8 13.71 1.94 -5.93
CA PHE A 8 12.80 2.84 -6.64
C PHE A 8 12.71 4.15 -5.88
N GLY A 9 13.36 5.20 -6.40
CA GLY A 9 13.24 6.55 -5.84
C GLY A 9 11.78 7.06 -5.88
N PRO A 10 11.47 8.15 -5.17
CA PRO A 10 10.11 8.70 -5.01
C PRO A 10 9.34 8.85 -6.33
N ASP A 11 10.06 9.27 -7.38
CA ASP A 11 9.50 9.45 -8.73
C ASP A 11 9.00 8.15 -9.37
N HIS A 12 9.58 7.00 -9.00
CA HIS A 12 9.20 5.72 -9.58
C HIS A 12 7.88 5.22 -8.98
N ARG A 13 7.71 5.28 -7.66
CA ARG A 13 6.46 4.84 -7.00
C ARG A 13 5.27 5.65 -7.51
N LEU A 14 5.40 6.96 -7.62
CA LEU A 14 4.34 7.82 -8.17
C LEU A 14 4.01 7.47 -9.64
N LYS A 15 5.02 7.16 -10.47
CA LYS A 15 4.79 6.72 -11.86
C LYS A 15 4.04 5.38 -11.92
N VAL A 16 4.42 4.41 -11.08
CA VAL A 16 3.75 3.11 -11.00
C VAL A 16 2.32 3.28 -10.50
N PHE A 17 2.12 4.09 -9.45
CA PHE A 17 0.80 4.42 -8.92
C PHE A 17 -0.11 4.97 -10.02
N ARG A 18 0.31 6.02 -10.73
CA ARG A 18 -0.45 6.61 -11.85
C ARG A 18 -0.72 5.62 -12.97
N LYS A 19 0.16 4.64 -13.20
CA LYS A 19 -0.08 3.59 -14.20
C LYS A 19 -1.17 2.62 -13.72
N VAL A 20 -1.11 2.19 -12.47
CA VAL A 20 -2.10 1.29 -11.85
C VAL A 20 -3.48 1.95 -11.79
N THR A 21 -3.56 3.22 -11.38
CA THR A 21 -4.83 3.99 -11.35
C THR A 21 -5.44 4.14 -12.74
N ARG A 22 -4.64 4.43 -13.78
CA ARG A 22 -5.14 4.50 -15.16
C ARG A 22 -5.67 3.16 -15.66
N PHE A 23 -4.98 2.06 -15.34
CA PHE A 23 -5.41 0.72 -15.72
C PHE A 23 -6.76 0.36 -15.08
N TRP A 24 -6.92 0.66 -13.79
CA TRP A 24 -8.20 0.49 -13.10
C TRP A 24 -9.32 1.37 -13.70
N ASN A 25 -9.07 2.66 -13.94
CA ASN A 25 -10.05 3.56 -14.55
C ASN A 25 -10.47 3.13 -15.97
N ALA A 26 -9.63 2.38 -16.69
CA ALA A 26 -9.95 1.78 -17.97
C ALA A 26 -10.75 0.45 -17.87
N GLY A 27 -11.11 0.03 -16.65
CA GLY A 27 -11.82 -1.23 -16.40
C GLY A 27 -10.92 -2.46 -16.47
N GLY A 28 -9.59 -2.29 -16.38
CA GLY A 28 -8.64 -3.39 -16.53
C GLY A 28 -8.55 -4.33 -15.33
N CYS A 29 -9.02 -3.91 -14.15
CA CYS A 29 -9.09 -4.72 -12.94
C CYS A 29 -10.28 -4.34 -12.06
N THR A 30 -10.58 -5.21 -11.10
CA THR A 30 -11.50 -4.92 -10.01
C THR A 30 -10.92 -3.88 -9.05
N TYR A 31 -11.79 -3.26 -8.24
CA TYR A 31 -11.33 -2.32 -7.24
C TYR A 31 -10.43 -2.97 -6.19
N ASP A 32 -10.74 -4.20 -5.78
CA ASP A 32 -9.98 -4.90 -4.74
C ASP A 32 -8.56 -5.19 -5.22
N GLU A 33 -8.39 -5.61 -6.48
CA GLU A 33 -7.08 -5.76 -7.11
C GLU A 33 -6.33 -4.43 -7.20
N TYR A 34 -7.01 -3.34 -7.56
CA TYR A 34 -6.43 -2.00 -7.57
C TYR A 34 -5.94 -1.57 -6.18
N ALA A 35 -6.82 -1.64 -5.17
CA ALA A 35 -6.54 -1.23 -3.81
C ALA A 35 -5.39 -2.04 -3.21
N PHE A 36 -5.40 -3.35 -3.46
CA PHE A 36 -4.34 -4.25 -3.05
C PHE A 36 -2.98 -3.89 -3.65
N ASN A 37 -2.92 -3.61 -4.96
CA ASN A 37 -1.69 -3.19 -5.63
C ASN A 37 -1.18 -1.84 -5.11
N VAL A 38 -2.08 -0.88 -4.89
CA VAL A 38 -1.73 0.44 -4.34
C VAL A 38 -1.17 0.30 -2.93
N ILE A 39 -1.83 -0.44 -2.05
CA ILE A 39 -1.35 -0.66 -0.68
C ILE A 39 0.03 -1.28 -0.72
N THR A 40 0.22 -2.37 -1.46
CA THR A 40 1.51 -3.07 -1.60
C THR A 40 2.62 -2.14 -2.11
N LEU A 41 2.32 -1.32 -3.12
CA LEU A 41 3.24 -0.32 -3.67
C LEU A 41 3.66 0.74 -2.64
N LEU A 42 2.75 1.12 -1.73
CA LEU A 42 2.99 2.15 -0.73
C LEU A 42 3.57 1.59 0.58
N VAL A 43 3.68 0.28 0.74
CA VAL A 43 4.33 -0.30 1.91
C VAL A 43 5.80 0.11 1.94
N GLY A 44 6.20 0.73 3.06
CA GLY A 44 7.55 1.26 3.25
C GLY A 44 7.83 2.56 2.50
N ALA A 45 6.82 3.20 1.91
CA ALA A 45 6.92 4.58 1.43
C ALA A 45 6.83 5.58 2.59
N ASP A 46 7.41 6.76 2.42
CA ASP A 46 7.29 7.84 3.40
C ASP A 46 5.97 8.62 3.26
N LEU A 47 5.67 9.49 4.24
CA LEU A 47 4.43 10.28 4.25
C LEU A 47 4.31 11.19 3.02
N SER A 48 5.43 11.74 2.53
CA SER A 48 5.42 12.65 1.38
C SER A 48 5.06 11.91 0.10
N GLU A 49 5.59 10.70 -0.09
CA GLU A 49 5.28 9.80 -1.20
C GLU A 49 3.81 9.35 -1.17
N VAL A 50 3.32 8.95 0.01
CA VAL A 50 1.92 8.57 0.20
C VAL A 50 1.00 9.75 -0.12
N THR A 51 1.31 10.94 0.41
CA THR A 51 0.54 12.16 0.15
C THR A 51 0.55 12.52 -1.33
N ALA A 52 1.70 12.43 -2.01
CA ALA A 52 1.81 12.71 -3.43
C ALA A 52 0.97 11.74 -4.28
N CYS A 53 0.96 10.45 -3.94
CA CYS A 53 0.12 9.47 -4.64
C CYS A 53 -1.38 9.74 -4.41
N LEU A 54 -1.77 9.99 -3.16
CA LEU A 54 -3.19 10.19 -2.81
C LEU A 54 -3.75 11.56 -3.25
N GLY A 55 -2.88 12.57 -3.45
CA GLY A 55 -3.27 13.89 -3.92
C GLY A 55 -3.92 13.88 -5.31
N ASP A 56 -3.57 12.90 -6.15
CA ASP A 56 -4.13 12.74 -7.50
C ASP A 56 -5.51 12.05 -7.51
N LEU A 57 -6.00 11.54 -6.37
CA LEU A 57 -7.26 10.81 -6.28
C LEU A 57 -8.44 11.71 -5.85
N PRO A 58 -9.68 11.41 -6.29
CA PRO A 58 -10.88 11.93 -5.65
C PRO A 58 -10.99 11.50 -4.18
N SER A 59 -11.61 12.35 -3.34
CA SER A 59 -11.80 12.08 -1.90
C SER A 59 -12.51 10.75 -1.63
N GLU A 60 -13.54 10.44 -2.41
CA GLU A 60 -14.26 9.16 -2.30
C GLU A 60 -13.34 7.95 -2.50
N GLN A 61 -12.40 8.04 -3.45
CA GLN A 61 -11.47 6.95 -3.72
C GLN A 61 -10.42 6.80 -2.62
N ARG A 62 -9.96 7.92 -2.03
CA ARG A 62 -9.08 7.90 -0.86
C ARG A 62 -9.77 7.23 0.33
N ASN A 63 -10.99 7.64 0.65
CA ASN A 63 -11.80 7.04 1.71
C ASN A 63 -11.95 5.52 1.51
N ARG A 64 -12.27 5.12 0.29
CA ARG A 64 -12.45 3.70 -0.04
C ARG A 64 -11.14 2.92 0.09
N LEU A 65 -9.98 3.53 -0.23
CA LEU A 65 -8.66 2.92 -0.02
C LEU A 65 -8.34 2.75 1.47
N VAL A 66 -8.64 3.78 2.28
CA VAL A 66 -8.49 3.73 3.75
C VAL A 66 -9.34 2.59 4.33
N MET A 67 -10.61 2.51 3.93
CA MET A 67 -11.52 1.44 4.40
C MET A 67 -11.05 0.05 3.97
N PHE A 68 -10.60 -0.11 2.73
CA PHE A 68 -10.05 -1.38 2.25
C PHE A 68 -8.81 -1.78 3.06
N ALA A 69 -7.90 -0.83 3.31
CA ALA A 69 -6.71 -1.06 4.09
C ALA A 69 -7.06 -1.49 5.53
N GLU A 70 -7.99 -0.80 6.19
CA GLU A 70 -8.49 -1.17 7.53
C GLU A 70 -9.09 -2.59 7.57
N ALA A 71 -9.91 -2.94 6.59
CA ALA A 71 -10.50 -4.27 6.48
C ALA A 71 -9.40 -5.33 6.31
N TYR A 72 -8.48 -5.11 5.38
CA TYR A 72 -7.36 -6.01 5.12
C TYR A 72 -6.51 -6.25 6.38
N PHE A 73 -6.19 -5.22 7.17
CA PHE A 73 -5.40 -5.42 8.40
C PHE A 73 -6.19 -6.07 9.53
N ARG A 74 -7.48 -5.77 9.66
CA ARG A 74 -8.34 -6.36 10.68
C ARG A 74 -8.48 -7.87 10.47
N ASP A 75 -8.73 -8.28 9.23
CA ASP A 75 -8.97 -9.68 8.90
C ASP A 75 -7.70 -10.55 9.02
N ASN A 76 -6.52 -9.93 8.94
CA ASN A 76 -5.22 -10.62 9.01
C ASN A 76 -4.53 -10.50 10.39
N ASP A 77 -5.23 -10.07 11.45
CA ASP A 77 -4.66 -9.82 12.79
C ASP A 77 -3.37 -8.96 12.74
N PHE A 78 -3.37 -7.94 11.88
CA PHE A 78 -2.22 -7.10 11.59
C PHE A 78 -0.95 -7.84 11.09
N THR A 79 -1.10 -9.06 10.56
CA THR A 79 -0.03 -9.89 10.00
C THR A 79 -0.28 -10.08 8.50
N PRO A 80 0.19 -9.16 7.66
CA PRO A 80 -0.07 -9.17 6.21
C PRO A 80 0.57 -10.39 5.54
N TYR A 81 -0.03 -10.87 4.45
CA TYR A 81 0.45 -12.06 3.74
C TYR A 81 1.89 -11.86 3.20
N PRO A 82 2.89 -12.65 3.66
CA PRO A 82 4.29 -12.39 3.32
C PRO A 82 4.69 -12.77 1.89
N GLY A 83 3.93 -13.63 1.21
CA GLY A 83 4.20 -14.05 -0.18
C GLY A 83 4.24 -12.89 -1.18
N LEU A 84 3.72 -11.72 -0.79
CA LEU A 84 3.77 -10.47 -1.55
C LEU A 84 5.18 -9.86 -1.63
N PHE A 85 6.09 -10.28 -0.76
CA PHE A 85 7.44 -9.73 -0.65
C PHE A 85 8.51 -10.75 -1.06
N MET A 86 8.17 -11.61 -2.03
CA MET A 86 9.04 -12.66 -2.58
C MET A 86 9.62 -13.59 -1.49
N VAL A 87 8.77 -13.96 -0.53
CA VAL A 87 9.10 -14.95 0.50
C VAL A 87 8.89 -16.35 -0.05
N ASP A 88 9.78 -17.28 0.29
CA ASP A 88 9.50 -18.70 0.06
C ASP A 88 8.35 -19.16 0.97
N THR A 89 7.17 -19.32 0.39
CA THR A 89 5.96 -19.73 1.11
C THR A 89 6.01 -21.19 1.59
N ASN A 90 6.97 -21.98 1.10
CA ASN A 90 7.21 -23.35 1.59
C ASN A 90 8.07 -23.37 2.86
N ASN A 91 8.60 -22.22 3.29
CA ASN A 91 9.36 -22.05 4.51
C ASN A 91 8.55 -21.26 5.56
N PRO A 92 7.89 -21.94 6.52
CA PRO A 92 7.07 -21.27 7.53
C PRO A 92 7.82 -20.24 8.39
N GLU A 93 9.10 -20.48 8.69
CA GLU A 93 9.91 -19.57 9.49
C GLU A 93 10.19 -18.26 8.75
N GLU A 94 10.40 -18.34 7.44
CA GLU A 94 10.62 -17.16 6.60
C GLU A 94 9.35 -16.32 6.47
N VAL A 95 8.20 -16.98 6.30
CA VAL A 95 6.87 -16.36 6.29
C VAL A 95 6.63 -15.61 7.59
N VAL A 96 6.84 -16.26 8.75
CA VAL A 96 6.66 -15.61 10.06
C VAL A 96 7.62 -14.44 10.24
N ARG A 97 8.91 -14.62 9.95
CA ARG A 97 9.93 -13.56 10.07
C ARG A 97 9.58 -12.36 9.20
N LYS A 98 9.17 -12.60 7.95
CA LYS A 98 8.80 -11.51 7.05
C LYS A 98 7.49 -10.83 7.48
N GLY A 99 6.50 -11.59 7.93
CA GLY A 99 5.28 -11.03 8.52
C GLY A 99 5.60 -10.05 9.66
N GLN A 100 6.52 -10.43 10.55
CA GLN A 100 7.00 -9.57 11.64
C GLN A 100 7.75 -8.33 11.13
N GLU A 101 8.60 -8.46 10.10
CA GLU A 101 9.30 -7.32 9.46
C GLU A 101 8.31 -6.32 8.83
N MET A 102 7.25 -6.83 8.21
CA MET A 102 6.31 -6.01 7.45
C MET A 102 5.28 -5.31 8.35
N ARG A 103 4.90 -5.93 9.48
CA ARG A 103 3.93 -5.38 10.44
C ARG A 103 4.11 -3.89 10.78
N PRO A 104 5.31 -3.39 11.18
CA PRO A 104 5.49 -1.97 11.48
C PRO A 104 5.31 -1.07 10.24
N LYS A 105 5.73 -1.51 9.05
CA LYS A 105 5.62 -0.74 7.79
C LYS A 105 4.16 -0.55 7.38
N PHE A 106 3.35 -1.58 7.57
CA PHE A 106 1.92 -1.52 7.30
C PHE A 106 1.15 -0.68 8.33
N ARG A 107 1.53 -0.74 9.61
CA ARG A 107 0.97 0.17 10.64
C ARG A 107 1.26 1.63 10.28
N GLN A 108 2.51 1.92 9.91
CA GLN A 108 2.91 3.27 9.48
C GLN A 108 2.13 3.73 8.23
N LEU A 109 1.97 2.86 7.24
CA LEU A 109 1.16 3.16 6.05
C LEU A 109 -0.28 3.52 6.46
N MET A 110 -0.89 2.78 7.38
CA MET A 110 -2.24 3.10 7.86
C MET A 110 -2.34 4.48 8.50
N GLU A 111 -1.36 4.87 9.31
CA GLU A 111 -1.29 6.22 9.88
C GLU A 111 -1.18 7.27 8.77
N TYR A 112 -0.33 7.04 7.76
CA TYR A 112 -0.14 7.95 6.64
C TYR A 112 -1.39 8.09 5.76
N LEU A 113 -2.09 6.98 5.48
CA LEU A 113 -3.35 7.00 4.74
C LEU A 113 -4.41 7.85 5.46
N LYS A 114 -4.52 7.74 6.79
CA LYS A 114 -5.45 8.55 7.61
C LYS A 114 -5.07 10.03 7.61
N MET A 115 -3.80 10.35 7.84
CA MET A 115 -3.32 11.74 7.83
C MET A 115 -3.49 12.41 6.46
N ALA A 116 -3.25 11.67 5.37
CA ALA A 116 -3.43 12.17 4.01
C ALA A 116 -4.91 12.42 3.68
N ASP A 117 -5.82 11.61 4.22
CA ASP A 117 -7.26 11.84 4.07
C ASP A 117 -7.71 13.09 4.85
N GLU A 118 -7.33 13.21 6.12
CA GLU A 118 -7.66 14.36 6.98
C GLU A 118 -7.19 15.69 6.36
N ARG A 119 -5.97 15.73 5.82
CA ARG A 119 -5.43 16.92 5.13
C ARG A 119 -6.23 17.32 3.90
N SER A 120 -6.81 16.34 3.22
CA SER A 120 -7.61 16.56 2.02
C SER A 120 -9.02 17.06 2.32
N GLN A 121 -9.49 16.94 3.57
CA GLN A 121 -10.79 17.46 4.02
C GLN A 121 -10.70 18.91 4.53
N MET A 122 -9.49 19.39 4.83
CA MET A 122 -9.22 20.75 5.32
C MET A 122 -8.82 21.75 4.22
N ALA A 123 -8.56 21.28 3.01
CA ALA A 123 -8.17 22.07 1.83
C ALA A 123 -9.35 22.28 0.89
#